data_AF-A0AAV4HQT4-F1
#
_entry.id   AF-A0AAV4HQT4-F1
#
_cell.length_a   1.000
_cell.length_b   1.000
_cell.length_c   1.000
_cell.angle_alpha   90.00
_cell.angle_beta   90.00
_cell.angle_gamma   90.00
#
_symmetry.space_group_name_H-M   'P 1'
#
loop_
_entity.id
_entity.type
_entity.pdbx_description
1 polymer ?
#
loop_
_entity_poly.entity_id
_entity_poly.type
_entity_poly.pdbx_seq_one_letter_code
_entity_poly.pdbx_strand_id
1 'polypeptide(L)'
;MKKLEDAPIERDSERTKARRRDFAKWLLQNTQRYNFIYIDEAGINIWTKRTRDRARRGDRAVGTAQGRRGQNLPNVMNGLVHHELHQGGMTAERFNQFLHDTSLQCNPGQEVCFMLAHTVVLLKLICQLNLKSNTYQLLPPSSPFLNICENAFGNKLSKHVLPKFAAIL
;
A
#
# COMPACT_ATOMS: atom_id res chain seq x y z
N MET A 1 -6.24 -15.67 17.00
CA MET A 1 -5.60 -15.73 15.67
C MET A 1 -6.63 -15.24 14.67
N LYS A 2 -6.40 -14.11 13.97
CA LYS A 2 -7.33 -13.66 12.93
C LYS A 2 -7.26 -14.71 11.83
N LYS A 3 -8.36 -15.43 11.58
CA LYS A 3 -8.43 -16.38 10.47
C LYS A 3 -8.16 -15.57 9.20
N LEU A 4 -7.06 -15.90 8.52
CA LEU A 4 -6.91 -15.57 7.11
C LEU A 4 -7.94 -16.45 6.41
N GLU A 5 -9.15 -15.93 6.24
CA GLU A 5 -10.08 -16.51 5.29
C GLU A 5 -9.50 -16.23 3.91
N ASP A 6 -8.68 -17.16 3.43
CA ASP A 6 -8.53 -17.33 2.00
C ASP A 6 -9.93 -17.68 1.48
N ALA A 7 -10.62 -16.69 0.93
CA ALA A 7 -11.76 -16.91 0.05
C ALA A 7 -11.32 -16.76 -1.42
N PRO A 8 -10.53 -17.70 -2.00
CA PRO A 8 -10.19 -17.68 -3.43
C PRO A 8 -11.43 -17.53 -4.32
N ILE A 9 -12.53 -18.14 -3.89
CA ILE A 9 -13.81 -18.16 -4.59
C ILE A 9 -14.35 -16.74 -4.83
N GLU A 10 -14.21 -15.83 -3.86
CA GLU A 10 -14.70 -14.47 -4.01
C GLU A 10 -13.77 -13.62 -4.90
N ARG A 11 -12.44 -13.88 -4.83
CA ARG A 11 -11.41 -13.22 -5.65
C ARG A 11 -11.58 -13.52 -7.14
N ASP A 12 -12.01 -14.73 -7.48
CA ASP A 12 -12.20 -15.18 -8.87
C ASP A 12 -13.66 -15.35 -9.28
N SER A 13 -14.59 -14.81 -8.48
CA SER A 13 -15.99 -14.73 -8.85
C SER A 13 -16.17 -13.95 -10.16
N GLU A 14 -17.18 -14.31 -10.96
CA GLU A 14 -17.49 -13.59 -12.20
C GLU A 14 -17.79 -12.11 -11.94
N ARG A 15 -18.34 -11.78 -10.78
CA ARG A 15 -18.52 -10.40 -10.33
C ARG A 15 -17.19 -9.64 -10.21
N THR A 16 -16.18 -10.24 -9.58
CA THR A 16 -14.85 -9.60 -9.44
C THR A 16 -14.14 -9.49 -10.79
N LYS A 17 -14.24 -10.51 -11.64
CA LYS A 17 -13.70 -10.46 -13.01
C LYS A 17 -14.37 -9.40 -13.88
N ALA A 18 -15.70 -9.27 -13.81
CA ALA A 18 -16.43 -8.21 -14.51
C ALA A 18 -15.95 -6.82 -14.08
N ARG A 19 -15.85 -6.57 -12.77
CA ARG A 19 -15.30 -5.32 -12.24
C ARG A 19 -13.88 -5.01 -12.72
N ARG A 20 -13.02 -6.03 -12.81
CA ARG A 20 -11.67 -5.88 -13.38
C ARG A 20 -11.71 -5.50 -14.85
N ARG A 21 -12.59 -6.13 -15.65
CA ARG A 21 -12.77 -5.79 -17.07
C ARG A 21 -13.27 -4.37 -17.25
N ASP A 22 -14.26 -3.95 -16.49
CA ASP A 22 -14.84 -2.60 -16.56
C ASP A 22 -13.81 -1.54 -16.15
N PHE A 23 -13.07 -1.80 -15.08
CA PHE A 23 -11.96 -0.94 -14.65
C PHE A 23 -10.87 -0.85 -15.73
N ALA A 24 -10.47 -1.95 -16.36
CA ALA A 24 -9.47 -1.93 -17.41
C ALA A 24 -9.92 -1.12 -18.63
N LYS A 25 -11.19 -1.25 -19.04
CA LYS A 25 -11.77 -0.43 -20.12
C LYS A 25 -11.76 1.05 -19.75
N TRP A 26 -12.21 1.39 -18.55
CA TRP A 26 -12.18 2.76 -18.04
C TRP A 26 -10.75 3.32 -18.02
N LEU A 27 -9.78 2.55 -17.52
CA LEU A 27 -8.39 2.98 -17.43
C LEU A 27 -7.85 3.32 -18.82
N LEU A 28 -8.02 2.42 -19.79
CA LEU A 28 -7.56 2.62 -21.17
C LEU A 28 -8.18 3.86 -21.82
N GLN A 29 -9.48 4.08 -21.63
CA GLN A 29 -10.19 5.24 -22.15
C GLN A 29 -9.72 6.57 -21.58
N ASN A 30 -9.14 6.56 -20.36
CA ASN A 30 -8.76 7.77 -19.64
C ASN A 30 -7.24 8.00 -19.58
N THR A 31 -6.42 7.15 -20.21
CA THR A 31 -4.94 7.26 -20.23
C THR A 31 -4.41 8.57 -20.78
N GLN A 32 -5.11 9.19 -21.74
CA GLN A 32 -4.72 10.47 -22.32
C GLN A 32 -5.24 11.68 -21.53
N ARG A 33 -6.22 11.43 -20.63
CA ARG A 33 -6.93 12.47 -19.89
C ARG A 33 -6.28 12.73 -18.53
N TYR A 34 -6.04 11.66 -17.76
CA TYR A 34 -5.58 11.76 -16.39
C TYR A 34 -4.12 11.37 -16.25
N ASN A 35 -3.42 12.07 -15.37
CA ASN A 35 -2.24 11.54 -14.71
C ASN A 35 -2.67 10.66 -13.53
N PHE A 36 -2.43 9.35 -13.62
CA PHE A 36 -2.84 8.40 -12.59
C PHE A 36 -1.80 8.33 -11.47
N ILE A 37 -2.22 8.60 -10.24
CA ILE A 37 -1.36 8.54 -9.06
C ILE A 37 -1.84 7.42 -8.16
N TYR A 38 -1.02 6.37 -8.07
CA TYR A 38 -1.30 5.23 -7.21
C TYR A 38 -0.90 5.54 -5.77
N ILE A 39 -1.85 5.42 -4.86
CA ILE A 39 -1.65 5.65 -3.43
C ILE A 39 -1.98 4.36 -2.70
N ASP A 40 -1.02 3.91 -1.89
CA ASP A 40 -1.22 2.78 -1.01
C ASP A 40 -0.40 2.93 0.27
N GLU A 41 -0.84 2.26 1.33
CA GLU A 41 -0.17 2.25 2.62
C GLU A 41 0.55 0.91 2.82
N ALA A 42 1.84 0.96 3.11
CA ALA A 42 2.60 -0.21 3.54
C ALA A 42 2.98 -0.11 5.01
N GLY A 43 2.76 -1.17 5.77
CA GLY A 43 3.27 -1.22 7.14
C GLY A 43 4.69 -1.76 7.18
N ILE A 44 5.68 -0.92 7.53
CA ILE A 44 7.04 -1.39 7.83
C ILE A 44 7.14 -1.70 9.31
N ASN A 45 7.28 -2.98 9.63
CA ASN A 45 7.51 -3.40 11.00
C ASN A 45 8.99 -3.21 11.39
N ILE A 46 9.25 -2.33 12.34
CA ILE A 46 10.60 -2.11 12.91
C ILE A 46 11.15 -3.33 13.66
N TRP A 47 10.29 -4.24 14.12
CA TRP A 47 10.68 -5.55 14.64
C TRP A 47 10.97 -6.49 13.47
N THR A 48 12.15 -6.33 12.90
CA THR A 48 12.65 -7.24 11.87
C THR A 48 13.04 -8.58 12.50
N LYS A 49 12.64 -9.69 11.87
CA LYS A 49 13.16 -11.02 12.19
C LYS A 49 14.68 -11.02 11.91
N ARG A 50 15.49 -11.43 12.88
CA ARG A 50 16.93 -11.64 12.66
C ARG A 50 17.12 -12.68 11.54
N THR A 51 18.06 -12.43 10.62
CA THR A 51 18.36 -13.35 9.50
C THR A 51 19.05 -14.64 9.95
N ARG A 52 19.76 -14.60 11.09
CA ARG A 52 20.42 -15.76 11.71
C ARG A 52 20.22 -15.72 13.22
N ASP A 53 19.88 -16.88 13.78
CA ASP A 53 19.90 -17.08 15.23
C ASP A 53 21.34 -17.36 15.70
N ARG A 54 21.63 -17.08 16.97
CA ARG A 54 22.94 -17.32 17.58
C ARG A 54 22.78 -18.32 18.72
N ALA A 55 23.69 -19.29 18.79
CA ALA A 55 23.82 -20.23 19.90
C ALA A 55 25.30 -20.46 20.19
N ARG A 56 25.62 -20.97 21.39
CA ARG A 56 26.98 -21.40 21.71
C ARG A 56 27.34 -22.62 20.86
N ARG A 57 28.63 -22.84 20.64
CA ARG A 57 29.12 -23.98 19.86
C ARG A 57 28.72 -25.28 20.56
N GLY A 58 27.98 -26.14 19.88
CA GLY A 58 27.42 -27.38 20.44
C GLY A 58 25.92 -27.32 20.73
N ASP A 59 25.32 -26.13 20.75
CA ASP A 59 23.89 -25.95 21.03
C ASP A 59 23.09 -25.72 19.75
N ARG A 60 21.84 -26.20 19.75
CA ARG A 60 20.87 -25.89 18.69
C ARG A 60 20.44 -24.43 18.81
N ALA A 61 20.60 -23.67 17.73
CA ALA A 61 19.99 -22.34 17.64
C ALA A 61 18.46 -22.46 17.57
N VAL A 62 17.76 -21.86 18.53
CA VAL A 62 16.29 -21.80 18.60
C VAL A 62 15.85 -20.36 18.43
N GLY A 63 15.19 -20.07 17.31
CA GLY A 63 14.65 -18.74 17.03
C GLY A 63 13.32 -18.52 17.75
N THR A 64 13.30 -17.69 18.79
CA THR A 64 12.06 -17.16 19.35
C THR A 64 11.65 -15.91 18.59
N ALA A 65 10.66 -16.01 17.71
CA ALA A 65 10.02 -14.83 17.12
C ALA A 65 9.01 -14.28 18.14
N GLN A 66 9.28 -13.10 18.71
CA GLN A 66 8.24 -12.38 19.45
C GLN A 66 7.14 -11.93 18.46
N GLY A 67 5.88 -12.02 18.86
CA GLY A 67 4.74 -11.73 17.99
C GLY A 67 4.79 -10.32 17.37
N ARG A 68 4.03 -10.10 16.29
CA ARG A 68 3.91 -8.85 15.51
C ARG A 68 3.43 -7.66 16.35
N ARG A 69 4.26 -7.16 17.27
CA ARG A 69 3.98 -6.01 18.16
C ARG A 69 4.72 -4.74 17.73
N GLY A 70 5.57 -4.81 16.71
CA GLY A 70 6.26 -3.65 16.18
C GLY A 70 5.34 -2.71 15.40
N GLN A 71 5.65 -1.43 15.47
CA GLN A 71 4.91 -0.36 14.81
C GLN A 71 5.21 -0.36 13.31
N ASN A 72 4.19 0.00 12.53
CA ASN A 72 4.22 0.07 11.08
C ASN A 72 4.57 1.50 10.63
N LEU A 73 5.48 1.64 9.66
CA LEU A 73 5.81 2.93 9.01
C LEU A 73 5.55 2.86 7.48
N PRO A 74 4.92 3.85 6.84
CA PRO A 74 4.67 3.90 5.38
C PRO A 74 5.84 4.41 4.51
N ASN A 75 6.07 3.88 3.29
CA ASN A 75 7.18 4.29 2.39
C ASN A 75 6.87 4.02 0.91
N VAL A 76 7.43 4.79 -0.05
CA VAL A 76 7.29 4.57 -1.51
C VAL A 76 8.61 4.86 -2.29
N MET A 77 8.82 4.24 -3.47
CA MET A 77 10.07 4.21 -4.28
C MET A 77 9.82 4.53 -5.79
N ASN A 78 10.82 5.11 -6.50
CA ASN A 78 10.95 5.50 -7.94
C ASN A 78 9.67 5.79 -8.76
N GLY A 79 9.55 6.99 -9.33
CA GLY A 79 8.26 7.51 -9.82
C GLY A 79 7.38 8.03 -8.69
N LEU A 80 8.03 8.32 -7.55
CA LEU A 80 7.44 8.77 -6.31
C LEU A 80 7.01 10.22 -6.42
N VAL A 81 5.71 10.49 -6.26
CA VAL A 81 5.17 11.86 -6.23
C VAL A 81 5.26 12.44 -4.82
N HIS A 82 4.80 11.70 -3.81
CA HIS A 82 4.78 12.12 -2.41
C HIS A 82 4.81 10.90 -1.50
N HIS A 83 5.45 11.02 -0.34
CA HIS A 83 5.39 10.00 0.71
C HIS A 83 5.42 10.67 2.09
N GLU A 84 4.80 10.01 3.04
CA GLU A 84 4.87 10.39 4.45
C GLU A 84 5.06 9.16 5.32
N LEU A 85 5.76 9.34 6.43
CA LEU A 85 6.02 8.32 7.44
C LEU A 85 5.26 8.72 8.71
N HIS A 86 4.32 7.88 9.15
CA HIS A 86 3.52 8.15 10.35
C HIS A 86 3.49 6.96 11.28
N GLN A 87 3.39 7.26 12.58
CA GLN A 87 3.14 6.28 13.61
C GLN A 87 1.64 6.26 13.95
N GLY A 88 1.02 5.08 13.90
CA GLY A 88 -0.41 4.91 14.13
C GLY A 88 -1.19 4.71 12.83
N GLY A 89 -2.52 4.63 12.92
CA GLY A 89 -3.39 4.43 11.77
C GLY A 89 -3.69 5.74 11.03
N MET A 90 -4.07 5.63 9.75
CA MET A 90 -4.51 6.76 8.94
C MET A 90 -5.84 7.34 9.44
N THR A 91 -5.91 8.65 9.65
CA THR A 91 -7.16 9.39 9.95
C THR A 91 -7.66 10.14 8.72
N ALA A 92 -8.92 10.60 8.74
CA ALA A 92 -9.49 11.37 7.63
C ALA A 92 -8.77 12.70 7.42
N GLU A 93 -8.43 13.41 8.50
CA GLU A 93 -7.70 14.67 8.44
C GLU A 93 -6.32 14.47 7.82
N ARG A 94 -5.58 13.44 8.26
CA ARG A 94 -4.26 13.11 7.71
C ARG A 94 -4.35 12.69 6.25
N PHE A 95 -5.33 11.87 5.91
CA PHE A 95 -5.52 11.42 4.54
C PHE A 95 -5.87 12.59 3.61
N ASN A 96 -6.72 13.53 4.05
CA ASN A 96 -7.04 14.72 3.29
C ASN A 96 -5.81 15.61 3.08
N GLN A 97 -5.03 15.82 4.13
CA GLN A 97 -3.77 16.58 4.04
C GLN A 97 -2.79 15.91 3.07
N PHE A 98 -2.65 14.59 3.16
CA PHE A 98 -1.81 13.82 2.24
C PHE A 98 -2.24 13.99 0.77
N LEU A 99 -3.55 13.92 0.48
CA LEU A 99 -4.06 14.12 -0.87
C LEU A 99 -3.81 15.54 -1.37
N HIS A 100 -4.01 16.54 -0.51
CA HIS A 100 -3.72 17.93 -0.82
C HIS A 100 -2.24 18.11 -1.16
N ASP A 101 -1.34 17.64 -0.29
CA ASP A 101 0.09 17.82 -0.47
C ASP A 101 0.62 17.03 -1.66
N THR A 102 0.07 15.85 -1.92
CA THR A 102 0.33 15.08 -3.16
C THR A 102 -0.09 15.87 -4.39
N SER A 103 -1.25 16.55 -4.38
CA SER A 103 -1.72 17.32 -5.52
C SER A 103 -0.82 18.52 -5.84
N LEU A 104 -0.19 19.12 -4.82
CA LEU A 104 0.79 20.21 -4.99
C LEU A 104 2.08 19.75 -5.67
N GLN A 105 2.46 18.47 -5.54
CA GLN A 105 3.62 17.91 -6.22
C GLN A 105 3.34 17.55 -7.69
N CYS A 106 2.09 17.65 -8.13
CA CYS A 106 1.69 17.31 -9.50
C CYS A 106 1.89 18.50 -10.44
N ASN A 107 2.16 18.22 -11.72
CA ASN A 107 2.33 19.27 -12.72
C ASN A 107 1.05 20.10 -12.89
N PRO A 108 1.14 21.44 -12.82
CA PRO A 108 -0.02 22.30 -13.05
C PRO A 108 -0.53 22.15 -14.48
N GLY A 109 -1.83 21.90 -14.64
CA GLY A 109 -2.52 21.82 -15.94
C GLY A 109 -2.89 20.41 -16.44
N GLN A 110 -2.47 19.35 -15.74
CA GLN A 110 -2.97 17.99 -16.01
C GLN A 110 -4.03 17.58 -14.98
N GLU A 111 -5.13 16.96 -15.42
CA GLU A 111 -6.11 16.38 -14.50
C GLU A 111 -5.47 15.18 -13.79
N VAL A 112 -5.54 15.14 -12.46
CA VAL A 112 -5.00 14.04 -11.65
C VAL A 112 -6.13 13.13 -11.21
N CYS A 113 -5.91 11.82 -11.28
CA CYS A 113 -6.82 10.84 -10.72
C CYS A 113 -6.06 9.94 -9.72
N PHE A 114 -6.51 9.95 -8.46
CA PHE A 114 -5.94 9.13 -7.41
C PHE A 114 -6.46 7.69 -7.48
N MET A 115 -5.56 6.74 -7.71
CA MET A 115 -5.87 5.32 -7.73
C MET A 115 -5.74 4.76 -6.32
N LEU A 116 -6.88 4.40 -5.72
CA LEU A 116 -6.97 3.99 -4.32
C LEU A 116 -7.34 2.51 -4.20
N ALA A 117 -6.74 1.82 -3.23
CA ALA A 117 -7.12 0.45 -2.92
C ALA A 117 -8.57 0.36 -2.41
N HIS A 118 -9.27 -0.71 -2.80
CA HIS A 118 -10.65 -0.94 -2.38
C HIS A 118 -10.69 -1.59 -1.00
N THR A 119 -10.40 -0.81 0.04
CA THR A 119 -10.40 -1.26 1.43
C THR A 119 -11.51 -0.58 2.22
N VAL A 120 -11.99 -1.26 3.27
CA VAL A 120 -13.01 -0.68 4.17
C VAL A 120 -12.53 0.62 4.81
N VAL A 121 -11.22 0.73 5.08
CA VAL A 121 -10.62 1.94 5.63
C VAL A 121 -10.73 3.09 4.62
N LEU A 122 -10.25 2.90 3.39
CA LEU A 122 -10.29 3.94 2.37
C LEU A 122 -11.73 4.35 2.00
N LEU A 123 -12.66 3.40 1.92
CA LEU A 123 -14.08 3.70 1.71
C LEU A 123 -14.67 4.60 2.81
N LYS A 124 -14.31 4.35 4.08
CA LYS A 124 -14.73 5.22 5.20
C LYS A 124 -14.12 6.62 5.08
N LEU A 125 -12.83 6.70 4.77
CA LEU A 125 -12.14 7.98 4.61
C LEU A 125 -12.73 8.80 3.46
N ILE A 126 -12.98 8.18 2.30
CA ILE A 126 -13.64 8.80 1.14
C ILE A 126 -15.01 9.35 1.53
N CYS A 127 -15.81 8.57 2.27
CA CYS A 127 -17.13 8.97 2.73
C CYS A 127 -17.06 10.15 3.72
N GLN A 128 -16.14 10.09 4.69
CA GLN A 128 -15.93 11.16 5.67
C GLN A 128 -15.49 12.48 5.01
N LEU A 129 -14.69 12.40 3.95
CA LEU A 129 -14.16 13.55 3.23
C LEU A 129 -15.06 14.05 2.09
N ASN A 130 -16.16 13.37 1.80
CA ASN A 130 -17.02 13.65 0.65
C ASN A 130 -16.23 13.84 -0.67
N LEU A 131 -15.21 12.99 -0.89
CA LEU A 131 -14.39 13.08 -2.09
C LEU A 131 -15.26 12.86 -3.34
N LYS A 132 -15.07 13.73 -4.33
CA LYS A 132 -15.81 13.65 -5.59
C LYS A 132 -15.29 12.50 -6.44
N SER A 133 -16.18 11.77 -7.12
CA SER A 133 -15.80 10.60 -7.93
C SER A 133 -14.90 10.91 -9.13
N ASN A 134 -14.69 12.19 -9.47
CA ASN A 134 -13.75 12.60 -10.51
C ASN A 134 -12.31 12.81 -10.00
N THR A 135 -12.09 12.81 -8.67
CA THR A 135 -10.74 12.97 -8.09
C THR A 135 -10.05 11.65 -7.82
N TYR A 136 -10.80 10.55 -7.72
CA TYR A 136 -10.25 9.24 -7.41
C TYR A 136 -10.95 8.12 -8.19
N GLN A 137 -10.24 7.02 -8.36
CA GLN A 137 -10.78 5.77 -8.85
C GLN A 137 -10.37 4.64 -7.90
N LEU A 138 -11.35 3.86 -7.46
CA LEU A 138 -11.08 2.65 -6.70
C LEU A 138 -10.59 1.54 -7.62
N LEU A 139 -9.51 0.87 -7.20
CA LEU A 139 -9.07 -0.37 -7.79
C LEU A 139 -10.14 -1.46 -7.62
N PRO A 140 -10.22 -2.45 -8.51
CA PRO A 140 -11.11 -3.58 -8.30
C PRO A 140 -10.71 -4.36 -7.04
N PRO A 141 -11.68 -4.86 -6.25
CA PRO A 141 -11.39 -5.69 -5.08
C PRO A 141 -10.44 -6.84 -5.42
N SER A 142 -9.57 -7.20 -4.46
CA SER A 142 -8.67 -8.34 -4.58
C SER A 142 -7.79 -8.32 -5.84
N SER A 143 -7.33 -7.14 -6.27
CA SER A 143 -6.54 -6.97 -7.50
C SER A 143 -5.20 -6.25 -7.28
N PRO A 144 -4.31 -6.79 -6.41
CA PRO A 144 -3.02 -6.16 -6.10
C PRO A 144 -2.14 -6.00 -7.35
N PHE A 145 -2.26 -6.88 -8.33
CA PHE A 145 -1.53 -6.79 -9.61
C PHE A 145 -1.89 -5.58 -10.47
N LEU A 146 -3.03 -4.91 -10.21
CA LEU A 146 -3.38 -3.64 -10.85
C LEU A 146 -2.86 -2.43 -10.06
N ASN A 147 -2.34 -2.64 -8.85
CA ASN A 147 -1.75 -1.61 -8.02
C ASN A 147 -0.24 -1.55 -8.22
N ILE A 148 0.26 -0.49 -8.85
CA ILE A 148 1.70 -0.34 -9.12
C ILE A 148 2.51 -0.25 -7.82
N CYS A 149 1.92 0.23 -6.71
CA CYS A 149 2.57 0.31 -5.40
C CYS A 149 3.05 -1.05 -4.89
N GLU A 150 2.35 -2.14 -5.21
CA GLU A 150 2.72 -3.50 -4.76
C GLU A 150 4.11 -3.92 -5.29
N ASN A 151 4.46 -3.50 -6.51
CA ASN A 151 5.79 -3.74 -7.08
C ASN A 151 6.88 -2.95 -6.34
N ALA A 152 6.55 -1.74 -5.86
CA ALA A 152 7.47 -0.92 -5.07
C ALA A 152 7.72 -1.55 -3.69
N PHE A 153 6.68 -2.09 -3.05
CA PHE A 153 6.78 -2.74 -1.75
C PHE A 153 7.50 -4.10 -1.82
N GLY A 154 7.16 -4.95 -2.79
CA GLY A 154 7.67 -6.33 -2.88
C GLY A 154 9.16 -6.44 -3.24
N ASN A 155 9.66 -5.60 -4.15
CA ASN A 155 11.00 -5.79 -4.72
C ASN A 155 12.13 -4.99 -4.06
N LYS A 156 11.84 -3.84 -3.44
CA LYS A 156 12.90 -2.92 -2.97
C LYS A 156 12.91 -2.69 -1.46
N LEU A 157 11.76 -2.71 -0.80
CA LEU A 157 11.64 -2.37 0.62
C LEU A 157 12.25 -3.44 1.54
N SER A 158 11.89 -4.71 1.34
CA SER A 158 12.48 -5.81 2.12
C SER A 158 13.99 -5.96 1.87
N LYS A 159 14.47 -5.75 0.65
CA LYS A 159 15.88 -6.02 0.31
C LYS A 159 16.84 -4.87 0.65
N HIS A 160 16.39 -3.61 0.67
CA HIS A 160 17.27 -2.44 0.87
C HIS A 160 17.12 -1.73 2.22
N VAL A 161 16.00 -1.89 2.90
CA VAL A 161 15.80 -1.34 4.25
C VAL A 161 16.40 -2.28 5.31
N LEU A 162 16.23 -3.60 5.16
CA LEU A 162 16.73 -4.60 6.11
C LEU A 162 18.25 -4.58 6.34
N PRO A 163 19.13 -4.31 5.34
CA PRO A 163 20.58 -4.26 5.58
C PRO A 163 21.06 -2.96 6.25
N LYS A 164 20.39 -1.83 6.01
CA LYS A 164 20.84 -0.51 6.49
C LYS A 164 20.57 -0.30 7.98
N PHE A 165 19.50 -0.86 8.52
CA PHE A 165 19.23 -0.83 9.97
C PHE A 165 20.11 -1.81 10.77
N ALA A 166 20.62 -2.87 10.13
CA ALA A 166 21.55 -3.81 10.77
C ALA A 166 22.98 -3.25 10.94
N ALA A 167 23.28 -2.08 10.37
CA ALA A 167 24.58 -1.43 10.46
C ALA A 167 24.65 -0.29 11.51
N ILE A 168 23.53 0.03 12.16
CA ILE A 168 23.41 1.12 13.16
C ILE A 168 23.08 0.56 14.56
N LEU A 169 23.12 -0.77 14.74
CA LEU A 169 23.02 -1.48 16.02
C LEU A 169 24.14 -2.51 16.14
#